data_AF-A0A9N9DKW7-F1
#
_entry.id   AF-A0A9N9DKW7-F1
#
_cell.length_a   1.000
_cell.length_b   1.000
_cell.length_c   1.000
_cell.angle_alpha   90.00
_cell.angle_beta   90.00
_cell.angle_gamma   90.00
#
_symmetry.space_group_name_H-M   'P 1'
#
loop_
_entity.id
_entity.type
_entity.pdbx_description
1 polymer ?
#
loop_
_entity_poly.entity_id
_entity_poly.type
_entity_poly.pdbx_seq_one_letter_code
_entity_poly.pdbx_strand_id
1 'polypeptide(L)' 'MAEQELEMITDTFYRIVDMCYKKCIPPKYIDGELNKGESVCIDRCVAKYFEVNMKIGEALQKKGQQTGVGGSVTGFGA' A
#
# COMPACT_ATOMS: atom_id res chain seq x y z
N MET A 1 -3.76 15.77 14.20
CA MET A 1 -4.22 15.49 12.81
C MET A 1 -3.02 15.37 11.87
N ALA A 2 -2.15 16.39 11.74
CA ALA A 2 -0.95 16.30 10.89
C ALA A 2 0.02 15.15 11.23
N GLU A 3 0.19 14.82 12.52
CA GLU A 3 1.04 13.70 12.95
C GLU A 3 0.50 12.33 12.51
N GLN A 4 -0.83 12.15 12.55
CA GLN A 4 -1.48 10.89 12.16
C GLN A 4 -1.41 10.67 10.64
N GLU A 5 -1.56 11.74 9.86
CA GLU A 5 -1.40 11.67 8.39
C GLU A 5 0.04 11.27 8.02
N LEU A 6 1.04 11.84 8.71
CA LEU A 6 2.44 11.46 8.52
C LEU A 6 2.70 10.00 8.90
N GLU A 7 2.15 9.53 10.02
CA GLU A 7 2.32 8.15 10.46
C GLU A 7 1.75 7.15 9.43
N MET A 8 0.56 7.44 8.87
CA MET A 8 -0.04 6.60 7.83
C MET A 8 0.78 6.56 6.54
N ILE A 9 1.30 7.70 6.08
CA ILE A 9 2.16 7.76 4.89
C ILE A 9 3.44 6.97 5.12
N THR A 10 4.01 7.07 6.31
CA THR A 10 5.25 6.40 6.70
C THR A 10 5.08 4.88 6.72
N ASP A 11 4.02 4.36 7.36
CA ASP A 11 3.71 2.93 7.35
C ASP A 11 3.47 2.41 5.92
N THR A 12 2.76 3.19 5.10
CA THR A 12 2.52 2.84 3.69
C THR A 12 3.84 2.74 2.91
N PHE A 13 4.74 3.69 3.10
CA PHE A 13 6.06 3.68 2.46
C PHE A 13 6.84 2.41 2.81
N TYR A 14 6.96 2.08 4.11
CA TYR A 14 7.70 0.89 4.54
C TYR A 14 7.09 -0.41 4.00
N ARG A 15 5.76 -0.52 3.95
CA ARG A 15 5.08 -1.69 3.36
C ARG A 15 5.32 -1.83 1.87
N ILE A 16 5.30 -0.73 1.12
CA ILE A 16 5.60 -0.73 -0.32
C ILE A 16 7.03 -1.19 -0.57
N VAL A 17 8.00 -0.63 0.17
CA VAL A 17 9.42 -0.98 0.01
C VAL A 17 9.64 -2.47 0.27
N ASP A 18 9.12 -3.01 1.38
CA ASP A 18 9.27 -4.42 1.71
C ASP A 18 8.61 -5.35 0.66
N MET A 19 7.39 -5.03 0.23
CA MET A 19 6.69 -5.82 -0.79
C MET A 19 7.41 -5.80 -2.14
N CYS A 20 7.78 -4.61 -2.63
CA CYS A 20 8.41 -4.51 -3.94
C CYS A 20 9.82 -5.06 -3.96
N TYR A 21 10.58 -4.93 -2.87
CA TYR A 21 11.85 -5.62 -2.72
C TYR A 21 11.68 -7.14 -2.81
N LYS A 22 10.76 -7.73 -2.04
CA LYS A 22 10.48 -9.18 -2.08
C LYS A 22 9.99 -9.69 -3.43
N LYS A 23 9.31 -8.85 -4.22
CA LYS A 23 8.74 -9.23 -5.52
C LYS A 23 9.69 -9.04 -6.69
N CYS A 24 10.52 -8.01 -6.65
CA CYS A 24 11.31 -7.59 -7.80
C CYS A 24 12.81 -7.86 -7.65
N ILE A 25 13.32 -8.03 -6.43
CA ILE A 25 14.74 -8.24 -6.17
C ILE A 25 14.98 -9.71 -5.83
N PRO A 26 15.67 -10.47 -6.70
CA PRO A 26 16.00 -11.86 -6.40
C PRO A 26 17.02 -11.94 -5.25
N PRO A 27 16.99 -13.02 -4.44
CA PRO A 27 17.91 -13.18 -3.32
C PRO A 27 19.38 -13.38 -3.76
N LYS A 28 19.61 -13.67 -5.04
CA LYS A 28 20.94 -13.81 -5.62
C LYS A 28 21.33 -12.52 -6.34
N TYR A 29 22.18 -11.74 -5.69
CA TYR A 29 22.77 -10.52 -6.24
C TYR A 29 23.91 -10.87 -7.19
N ILE A 30 23.85 -10.33 -8.40
CA ILE A 30 24.92 -10.46 -9.40
C ILE A 30 25.74 -9.17 -9.46
N ASP A 31 25.09 -8.02 -9.23
CA ASP A 31 25.69 -6.69 -9.20
C ASP A 31 25.05 -5.84 -8.08
N GLY A 32 25.66 -4.70 -7.75
CA GLY A 32 25.18 -3.75 -6.74
C GLY A 32 24.15 -2.74 -7.26
N GLU A 33 24.00 -2.65 -8.59
CA GLU A 33 23.04 -1.76 -9.24
C GLU A 33 21.79 -2.52 -9.69
N LEU A 34 20.67 -1.81 -9.75
CA LEU A 34 19.43 -2.34 -10.31
C LEU A 34 19.56 -2.50 -11.82
N ASN A 35 19.32 -3.71 -12.31
CA ASN A 35 19.20 -3.90 -13.75
C ASN A 35 17.87 -3.31 -14.27
N LYS A 36 17.79 -3.08 -15.58
CA LYS A 36 16.60 -2.52 -16.23
C LYS A 36 15.30 -3.29 -15.91
N GLY A 37 15.40 -4.61 -15.74
CA GLY A 37 14.26 -5.46 -15.38
C GLY A 37 13.76 -5.20 -13.96
N GLU A 38 14.68 -5.08 -13.01
CA GLU A 38 14.40 -4.76 -11.61
C GLU A 38 13.79 -3.36 -11.48
N SER A 39 14.35 -2.35 -12.16
CA SER A 39 13.80 -0.98 -12.17
C SER A 39 12.35 -0.96 -12.68
N VAL A 40 12.09 -1.55 -13.86
CA VAL A 40 10.74 -1.60 -14.44
C VAL A 40 9.79 -2.45 -13.58
N CYS A 41 10.29 -3.49 -12.93
CA CYS A 41 9.49 -4.29 -12.00
C CYS A 41 9.05 -3.46 -10.79
N ILE A 42 9.96 -2.69 -10.19
CA ILE A 42 9.66 -1.83 -9.03
C ILE A 42 8.56 -0.82 -9.39
N ASP A 43 8.68 -0.12 -10.53
CA ASP A 43 7.66 0.84 -10.99
C ASP A 43 6.28 0.19 -11.12
N ARG A 44 6.23 -0.98 -11.77
CA ARG A 44 4.99 -1.76 -11.93
C ARG A 44 4.46 -2.29 -10.59
N CYS A 45 5.34 -2.65 -9.66
CA CYS A 45 4.96 -3.14 -8.35
C CYS A 45 4.27 -2.05 -7.54
N VAL A 46 4.83 -0.83 -7.50
CA VAL A 46 4.22 0.30 -6.81
C VAL A 46 2.85 0.64 -7.40
N ALA A 47 2.74 0.70 -8.73
CA ALA A 47 1.45 0.94 -9.39
C ALA A 47 0.39 -0.11 -9.00
N LYS A 48 0.75 -1.40 -9.03
CA LYS A 48 -0.13 -2.49 -8.62
C LYS A 48 -0.48 -2.46 -7.13
N TYR A 49 0.46 -2.05 -6.27
CA TYR A 49 0.22 -1.95 -4.84
C TYR A 49 -0.93 -0.98 -4.57
N PHE A 50 -0.89 0.21 -5.16
CA PHE A 50 -1.97 1.19 -4.99
C PHE A 50 -3.29 0.73 -5.60
N GLU A 51 -3.27 0.10 -6.78
CA GLU A 51 -4.47 -0.47 -7.38
C GLU A 51 -5.14 -1.50 -6.45
N VAL A 52 -4.35 -2.39 -5.85
CA VAL A 52 -4.83 -3.38 -4.88
C VAL A 52 -5.29 -2.70 -3.59
N ASN A 53 -4.57 -1.70 -3.10
CA ASN A 53 -4.91 -0.98 -1.88
C ASN A 53 -6.27 -0.27 -2.00
N MET A 54 -6.55 0.35 -3.16
CA MET A 54 -7.86 0.94 -3.48
C MET A 54 -8.98 -0.10 -3.49
N LYS A 55 -8.78 -1.23 -4.17
CA LYS A 55 -9.77 -2.33 -4.24
C LYS A 55 -10.08 -2.91 -2.86
N ILE A 56 -9.07 -3.03 -1.99
CA ILE A 56 -9.27 -3.44 -0.60
C ILE A 56 -10.09 -2.40 0.16
N GLY A 57 -9.81 -1.11 -0.01
CA GLY A 57 -10.58 -0.02 0.57
C GLY A 57 -12.07 -0.08 0.19
N GLU A 58 -12.37 -0.24 -1.11
CA GLU A 58 -13.75 -0.40 -1.60
C GLU A 58 -14.44 -1.64 -0.99
N ALA A 59 -13.72 -2.76 -0.89
CA ALA A 59 -14.26 -4.00 -0.33
C ALA A 59 -14.55 -3.88 1.17
N LEU A 60 -13.70 -3.18 1.92
CA LEU A 60 -13.91 -2.91 3.34
C LEU A 60 -15.10 -1.99 3.57
N GLN A 61 -15.27 -0.94 2.76
CA GLN A 61 -16.43 -0.06 2.82
C GLN A 61 -17.74 -0.82 2.54
N LYS A 62 -17.77 -1.64 1.49
CA LYS A 62 -18.93 -2.48 1.14
C LYS A 62 -19.27 -3.45 2.28
N LYS A 63 -18.27 -4.09 2.90
CA LYS A 63 -18.48 -4.99 4.04
C LYS A 63 -18.96 -4.26 5.30
N GLY A 64 -18.42 -3.08 5.58
CA GLY A 64 -18.85 -2.25 6.72
C GLY A 64 -20.31 -1.80 6.65
N GLN A 65 -20.84 -1.60 5.44
CA GLN A 65 -22.27 -1.34 5.22
C GLN A 65 -23.14 -2.58 5.46
N GLN A 66 -22.59 -3.78 5.26
CA GLN A 66 -23.33 -5.05 5.31
C GLN A 66 -23.37 -5.66 6.72
N THR A 67 -22.42 -5.32 7.59
CA THR A 67 -22.33 -5.85 8.97
C THR A 67 -23.14 -5.08 10.01
N GLY A 68 -23.98 -4.11 9.61
CA GLY A 68 -24.98 -3.53 10.52
C GLY A 68 -24.40 -2.95 11.82
N VAL A 69 -23.15 -2.47 11.81
CA VAL A 69 -22.67 -1.58 12.88
C VAL A 69 -23.23 -0.20 12.59
N GLY A 70 -24.54 -0.05 12.84
CA GLY A 70 -25.24 1.22 13.00
C GLY A 70 -24.89 1.86 14.33
N GLY A 71 -23.60 2.18 14.52
CA GLY A 71 -23.07 2.76 15.75
C GLY A 71 -21.89 3.67 15.46
N SER A 72 -22.21 4.93 15.12
CA SER A 72 -21.32 6.10 15.26
C SER A 72 -19.91 6.00 14.65
N VAL A 73 -19.81 6.22 13.34
CA VAL A 73 -18.67 6.93 12.74
C VAL A 73 -19.11 8.29 12.19
N THR A 74 -19.84 9.05 12.99
CA THR A 74 -19.95 10.50 12.81
C THR A 74 -18.66 11.14 13.29
N GLY A 75 -17.72 11.41 12.37
CA GLY A 75 -16.48 12.08 12.73
C GLY A 75 -15.41 12.13 11.65
N PHE A 76 -15.74 12.56 10.44
CA PHE A 76 -14.74 13.18 9.55
C PHE A 76 -15.46 14.24 8.70
N GLY A 77 -15.46 15.48 9.22
CA GLY A 77 -16.20 16.60 8.67
C GLY A 77 -16.09 17.84 9.57
N ALA A 78 -14.87 18.38 9.69
CA ALA A 78 -14.55 19.78 9.95
C ALA A 78 -13.07 19.99 9.60
#